data_AF-A0A662GMJ9-F1
#
_entry.id   AF-A0A662GMJ9-F1
#
_cell.length_a   1.000
_cell.length_b   1.000
_cell.length_c   1.000
_cell.angle_alpha   90.00
_cell.angle_beta   90.00
_cell.angle_gamma   90.00
#
_symmetry.space_group_name_H-M   'P 1'
#
loop_
_entity.id
_entity.type
_entity.pdbx_description
1 polymer ?
#
loop_
_entity_poly.entity_id
_entity_poly.type
_entity_poly.pdbx_seq_one_letter_code
_entity_poly.pdbx_strand_id
1 'polypeptide(L)'
;MGRLQVYICGSAGPWDEYNPLYVARQGRVLDVMYLLAERPMSVEELASELEASRAEVEEAVRALRRIDAVREEGGRLRANFV
;
A
#
# COMPACT_ATOMS: atom_id res chain seq x y z
N MET A 1 2.93 -4.41 36.14
CA MET A 1 3.48 -3.97 34.84
C MET A 1 2.33 -3.47 33.98
N GLY A 2 2.19 -2.15 33.83
CA GLY A 2 1.11 -1.54 33.05
C GLY A 2 1.44 -1.55 31.56
N ARG A 3 0.48 -1.94 30.72
CA ARG A 3 0.61 -1.99 29.26
C ARG A 3 0.38 -0.56 28.73
N LEU A 4 1.40 0.07 28.16
CA LEU A 4 1.26 1.39 27.55
C LEU A 4 0.40 1.26 26.29
N GLN A 5 -0.80 1.86 26.31
CA GLN A 5 -1.64 2.01 25.13
C GLN A 5 -1.50 3.44 24.62
N VAL A 6 -0.91 3.59 23.44
CA VAL A 6 -0.76 4.89 22.76
C VAL A 6 -1.85 4.98 21.71
N TYR A 7 -2.68 6.02 21.80
CA TYR A 7 -3.69 6.36 20.81
C TYR A 7 -3.27 7.63 20.10
N ILE A 8 -3.05 7.56 18.78
CA ILE A 8 -2.81 8.74 17.94
C ILE A 8 -4.17 9.22 17.47
N CYS A 9 -4.68 10.27 18.10
CA CYS A 9 -5.97 10.87 17.78
C CYS A 9 -5.74 12.10 16.89
N GLY A 10 -5.92 11.94 15.58
CA GLY A 10 -6.09 13.04 14.63
C GLY A 10 -7.55 13.16 14.22
N SER A 11 -8.01 14.37 13.90
CA SER A 11 -9.29 14.53 13.18
C SER A 11 -9.11 13.87 11.80
N ALA A 12 -9.98 12.91 11.50
CA ALA A 12 -10.17 12.36 10.16
C ALA A 12 -10.68 13.48 9.25
N GLY A 13 -9.77 14.27 8.70
CA GLY A 13 -10.07 15.36 7.79
C GLY A 13 -10.17 14.87 6.35
N PRO A 14 -10.41 15.78 5.38
CA PRO A 14 -10.38 15.45 3.95
C PRO A 14 -9.03 14.86 3.47
N TRP A 15 -7.99 14.88 4.32
CA TRP A 15 -6.65 14.38 4.04
C TRP A 15 -6.42 12.93 4.48
N ASP A 16 -7.42 12.24 5.03
CA ASP A 16 -7.28 10.84 5.48
C ASP A 16 -6.91 9.90 4.33
N GLU A 17 -7.27 10.24 3.09
CA GLU A 17 -6.82 9.50 1.90
C GLU A 17 -5.29 9.50 1.71
N TYR A 18 -4.56 10.39 2.37
CA TYR A 18 -3.09 10.44 2.40
C TYR A 18 -2.50 9.85 3.69
N ASN A 19 -3.33 9.43 4.65
CA ASN A 19 -2.85 8.83 5.88
C ASN A 19 -2.39 7.38 5.59
N PRO A 20 -1.11 7.03 5.79
CA PRO A 20 -0.61 5.70 5.47
C PRO A 20 -1.33 4.59 6.22
N LEU A 21 -1.76 4.83 7.47
CA LEU A 21 -2.50 3.84 8.26
C LEU A 21 -3.91 3.60 7.68
N TYR A 22 -4.56 4.65 7.19
CA TYR A 22 -5.86 4.54 6.55
C TYR A 22 -5.74 3.81 5.22
N VAL A 23 -4.79 4.22 4.38
CA VAL A 23 -4.53 3.63 3.07
C VAL A 23 -4.14 2.15 3.17
N ALA A 24 -3.26 1.79 4.10
CA ALA A 24 -2.85 0.40 4.32
C ALA A 24 -4.04 -0.53 4.64
N ARG A 25 -5.13 -0.01 5.22
CA ARG A 25 -6.32 -0.80 5.57
C ARG A 25 -7.30 -1.00 4.41
N GLN A 26 -7.04 -0.41 3.24
CA GLN A 26 -7.92 -0.50 2.08
C GLN A 26 -7.64 -1.76 1.27
N GLY A 27 -8.69 -2.52 0.96
CA GLY A 27 -8.63 -3.64 0.01
C GLY A 27 -7.42 -4.55 0.22
N ARG A 28 -6.56 -4.62 -0.81
CA ARG A 28 -5.34 -5.44 -0.84
C ARG A 28 -4.04 -4.63 -0.72
N VAL A 29 -4.11 -3.40 -0.20
CA VAL A 29 -2.95 -2.49 -0.15
C VAL A 29 -1.77 -3.10 0.60
N LEU A 30 -2.01 -3.72 1.76
CA LEU A 30 -0.95 -4.38 2.53
C LEU A 30 -0.32 -5.56 1.79
N ASP A 31 -1.13 -6.40 1.14
CA ASP A 31 -0.62 -7.56 0.40
C ASP A 31 0.27 -7.14 -0.78
N VAL A 32 -0.18 -6.13 -1.54
CA VAL A 32 0.62 -5.54 -2.63
C VAL A 32 1.90 -4.93 -2.09
N MET A 33 1.83 -4.19 -0.99
CA MET A 33 3.02 -3.57 -0.38
C MET A 33 4.03 -4.62 0.10
N TYR A 34 3.55 -5.73 0.68
CA TYR A 34 4.39 -6.84 1.13
C TYR A 34 5.16 -7.46 -0.04
N LEU A 35 4.48 -7.81 -1.15
CA LEU A 35 5.14 -8.40 -2.31
C LEU A 35 6.16 -7.43 -2.96
N LEU A 36 5.82 -6.15 -3.05
CA LEU A 36 6.71 -5.12 -3.59
C LEU A 36 7.91 -4.80 -2.69
N ALA A 37 7.83 -5.15 -1.41
CA ALA A 37 8.96 -5.07 -0.49
C ALA A 37 9.97 -6.19 -0.71
N GLU A 38 9.53 -7.37 -1.14
CA GLU A 38 10.40 -8.51 -1.44
C GLU A 38 11.15 -8.32 -2.76
N ARG A 39 10.44 -7.93 -3.83
CA ARG A 39 11.03 -7.69 -5.16
C ARG A 39 10.17 -6.77 -6.04
N PRO A 40 10.77 -6.08 -7.02
CA PRO A 40 10.00 -5.34 -8.01
C PRO A 40 9.13 -6.28 -8.87
N MET A 41 7.87 -5.90 -9.11
CA MET A 41 6.89 -6.71 -9.85
C MET A 41 6.05 -5.84 -10.79
N SER A 42 5.50 -6.44 -11.86
CA SER A 42 4.44 -5.82 -12.65
C SER A 42 3.06 -5.99 -11.98
N VAL A 43 2.06 -5.26 -12.49
CA VAL A 43 0.67 -5.42 -12.04
C VAL A 43 0.15 -6.83 -12.32
N GLU A 44 0.53 -7.42 -13.45
CA GLU A 44 0.16 -8.78 -13.84
C GLU A 44 0.77 -9.83 -12.91
N GLU A 45 2.04 -9.67 -12.53
CA GLU A 45 2.69 -10.55 -11.54
C GLU A 45 1.98 -10.47 -10.18
N LEU A 46 1.67 -9.25 -9.70
CA LEU A 46 0.94 -9.04 -8.46
C LEU A 46 -0.47 -9.65 -8.50
N ALA A 47 -1.19 -9.48 -9.60
CA ALA A 47 -2.53 -10.06 -9.76
C ALA A 47 -2.49 -11.59 -9.74
N SER A 48 -1.46 -12.19 -10.34
CA SER A 48 -1.25 -13.64 -10.32
C SER A 48 -0.88 -14.16 -8.93
N GLU A 49 0.06 -13.52 -8.23
CA GLU A 49 0.52 -13.94 -6.89
C GLU A 49 -0.58 -13.79 -5.83
N LEU A 50 -1.45 -12.79 -5.98
CA LEU A 50 -2.54 -12.50 -5.05
C LEU A 50 -3.87 -13.19 -5.40
N GLU A 51 -3.92 -13.95 -6.50
CA GLU A 51 -5.14 -14.51 -7.08
C GLU A 51 -6.27 -13.46 -7.16
N ALA A 52 -5.91 -12.25 -7.60
CA ALA A 52 -6.78 -11.07 -7.59
C ALA A 52 -7.01 -10.55 -9.01
N SER A 53 -8.08 -9.78 -9.20
CA SER A 53 -8.29 -9.11 -10.48
C SER A 53 -7.25 -8.00 -10.67
N ARG A 54 -6.89 -7.76 -11.94
CA ARG A 54 -6.02 -6.62 -12.30
C ARG A 54 -6.56 -5.29 -11.76
N ALA A 55 -7.88 -5.10 -11.77
CA ALA A 55 -8.50 -3.86 -11.31
C ALA A 55 -8.29 -3.62 -9.80
N GLU A 56 -8.43 -4.66 -8.97
CA GLU A 56 -8.16 -4.57 -7.52
C GLU A 56 -6.69 -4.22 -7.24
N VAL A 57 -5.76 -4.83 -7.98
CA VAL A 57 -4.33 -4.52 -7.85
C VAL A 57 -4.02 -3.10 -8.29
N GLU A 58 -4.58 -2.63 -9.41
CA GLU A 58 -4.40 -1.26 -9.86
C GLU A 58 -4.96 -0.24 -8.86
N GLU A 59 -6.07 -0.54 -8.19
CA GLU A 59 -6.61 0.28 -7.11
C GLU A 59 -5.66 0.35 -5.91
N ALA A 60 -5.14 -0.79 -5.46
CA ALA A 60 -4.15 -0.84 -4.39
C ALA A 60 -2.87 -0.07 -4.74
N VAL A 61 -2.36 -0.22 -5.97
CA VAL A 61 -1.18 0.51 -6.45
C VAL A 61 -1.46 2.02 -6.52
N ARG A 62 -2.64 2.44 -6.97
CA ARG A 62 -3.05 3.86 -6.95
C ARG A 62 -3.08 4.41 -5.52
N ALA A 63 -3.59 3.65 -4.56
CA ALA A 63 -3.60 4.04 -3.17
C ALA A 63 -2.17 4.18 -2.59
N LEU A 64 -1.29 3.22 -2.87
CA LEU A 64 0.12 3.27 -2.46
C LEU A 64 0.89 4.44 -3.09
N ARG A 65 0.65 4.75 -4.37
CA ARG A 65 1.25 5.92 -5.04
C ARG A 65 0.82 7.24 -4.41
N ARG A 66 -0.43 7.33 -3.93
CA ARG A 66 -0.96 8.53 -3.28
C ARG A 66 -0.20 8.90 -2.00
N ILE A 67 0.33 7.90 -1.31
CA ILE A 67 1.15 8.06 -0.09
C ILE A 67 2.65 7.91 -0.36
N ASP A 68 3.06 7.96 -1.63
CA ASP A 68 4.45 7.81 -2.06
C ASP A 68 5.14 6.50 -1.61
N ALA A 69 4.37 5.44 -1.36
CA ALA A 69 4.89 4.16 -0.89
C ALA A 69 5.37 3.22 -2.02
N VAL A 70 5.06 3.53 -3.28
CA VAL A 70 5.46 2.75 -4.46
C VAL A 70 5.91 3.67 -5.58
N ARG A 71 7.02 3.31 -6.22
CA ARG A 71 7.54 3.97 -7.42
C ARG A 71 7.66 3.00 -8.59
N GLU A 72 7.77 3.55 -9.80
CA GLU A 72 7.99 2.77 -11.01
C GLU A 72 9.44 2.91 -11.47
N GLU A 73 10.10 1.79 -11.75
CA GLU A 73 11.50 1.73 -12.15
C GLU A 73 11.67 0.64 -13.21
N GLY A 74 12.04 1.02 -14.44
CA GLY A 74 12.22 0.07 -15.55
C GLY A 74 10.95 -0.70 -15.94
N GLY A 75 9.76 -0.08 -15.82
CA GLY A 75 8.47 -0.71 -16.13
C GLY A 75 7.96 -1.68 -15.07
N ARG A 76 8.60 -1.71 -13.89
CA ARG A 76 8.16 -2.50 -12.74
C ARG A 76 7.88 -1.60 -11.54
N LEU A 77 6.97 -2.03 -10.69
CA LEU A 77 6.66 -1.38 -9.43
C LEU A 77 7.64 -1.83 -8.36
N ARG A 78 8.04 -0.92 -7.48
CA ARG A 78 8.90 -1.21 -6.32
C ARG A 78 8.41 -0.43 -5.11
N ALA A 79 8.49 -1.01 -3.93
CA ALA A 79 8.28 -0.28 -2.70
C ALA A 79 9.30 0.88 -2.57
N ASN A 80 8.80 2.05 -2.20
CA ASN A 80 9.59 3.25 -1.97
C ASN A 80 9.89 3.36 -0.47
N PHE A 81 10.95 2.68 -0.04
CA PHE A 81 11.50 2.88 1.30
C PHE A 81 12.50 4.03 1.22
N VAL A 82 12.11 5.19 1.76
CA VAL A 82 13.00 6.35 1.95
C VAL A 82 13.90 6.10 3.16
#